data_AF-A0A7X7ZEQ8-F1
#
_entry.id   AF-A0A7X7ZEQ8-F1
#
_cell.length_a   1.000
_cell.length_b   1.000
_cell.length_c   1.000
_cell.angle_alpha   90.00
_cell.angle_beta   90.00
_cell.angle_gamma   90.00
#
_symmetry.space_group_name_H-M   'P 1'
#
loop_
_entity.id
_entity.type
_entity.pdbx_description
1 polymer ?
#
loop_
_entity_poly.entity_id
_entity_poly.type
_entity_poly.pdbx_seq_one_letter_code
_entity_poly.pdbx_strand_id
1 'polypeptide(L)'
;MKKYTDSMDIRMDAKLDQLLSQRKAPLSEEGMNQVLRDLTMHLTGNTVFACAVYPKEEALSKIDIHAADIEKADVMQGNDNEKYFPVYTDIDHLKKAKPVLKIGEFIYLMDKQDILDFLNSNEKVAAAVANPMEDDLLLYRMQLQNMIQIGRDSQKR
;
A
#
# COMPACT_ATOMS: atom_id res chain seq x y z
N MET A 1 1.53 -11.84 -2.15
CA MET A 1 1.51 -10.89 -3.29
C MET A 1 1.31 -11.57 -4.65
N LYS A 2 0.62 -10.89 -5.57
CA LYS A 2 0.37 -11.35 -6.95
C LYS A 2 1.05 -10.46 -7.99
N LYS A 3 1.67 -11.05 -9.01
CA LYS A 3 2.25 -10.27 -10.11
C LYS A 3 1.13 -9.64 -10.94
N TYR A 4 1.17 -8.33 -11.11
CA TYR A 4 0.18 -7.63 -11.95
C TYR A 4 0.36 -7.98 -13.42
N THR A 5 -0.75 -8.12 -14.13
CA THR A 5 -0.82 -8.18 -15.59
C THR A 5 -1.96 -7.27 -16.03
N ASP A 6 -1.90 -6.68 -17.23
CA ASP A 6 -2.97 -5.78 -17.71
C ASP A 6 -4.34 -6.48 -17.86
N SER A 7 -4.38 -7.82 -17.80
CA SER A 7 -5.62 -8.60 -17.76
C SER A 7 -6.29 -8.64 -16.38
N MET A 8 -5.59 -8.22 -15.32
CA MET A 8 -6.13 -8.17 -13.97
C MET A 8 -7.00 -6.91 -13.81
N ASP A 9 -8.28 -7.13 -13.55
CA ASP A 9 -9.23 -6.09 -13.17
C ASP A 9 -8.98 -5.68 -11.70
N ILE A 10 -8.02 -4.79 -11.49
CA ILE A 10 -7.86 -4.11 -10.19
C ILE A 10 -8.79 -2.92 -10.23
N ARG A 11 -10.05 -3.17 -9.88
CA ARG A 11 -11.04 -2.10 -9.75
C ARG A 11 -10.56 -1.11 -8.71
N MET A 12 -10.52 0.16 -9.11
CA MET A 12 -10.36 1.28 -8.20
C MET A 12 -11.37 1.13 -7.06
N ASP A 13 -10.88 1.10 -5.82
CA ASP A 13 -11.71 1.08 -4.63
C ASP A 13 -12.33 2.48 -4.48
N ALA A 14 -13.49 2.67 -5.11
CA ALA A 14 -14.19 3.95 -5.15
C ALA A 14 -14.48 4.51 -3.75
N LYS A 15 -14.65 3.65 -2.74
CA LYS A 15 -14.88 4.10 -1.38
C LYS A 15 -13.59 4.61 -0.75
N LEU A 16 -12.47 3.91 -0.96
CA LEU A 16 -11.15 4.37 -0.51
C LEU A 16 -10.80 5.71 -1.17
N ASP A 17 -10.96 5.84 -2.48
CA ASP A 17 -10.70 7.07 -3.23
C ASP A 17 -11.56 8.25 -2.72
N GLN A 18 -12.86 8.00 -2.49
CA GLN A 18 -13.75 8.99 -1.88
C GLN A 18 -13.24 9.45 -0.50
N LEU A 19 -12.84 8.54 0.38
CA LEU A 19 -12.39 8.86 1.74
C LEU A 19 -11.05 9.62 1.71
N LEU A 20 -10.14 9.26 0.81
CA LEU A 20 -8.88 9.97 0.60
C LEU A 20 -9.12 11.38 0.08
N SER A 21 -10.04 11.55 -0.87
CA SER A 21 -10.46 12.85 -1.38
C SER A 21 -11.11 13.72 -0.28
N GLN A 22 -11.98 13.15 0.55
CA GLN A 22 -12.60 13.86 1.67
C GLN A 22 -11.57 14.31 2.71
N ARG A 23 -10.54 13.49 2.99
CA ARG A 23 -9.47 13.85 3.94
C ARG A 23 -8.69 15.10 3.50
N LYS A 24 -8.62 15.36 2.19
CA LYS A 24 -7.94 16.53 1.61
C LYS A 24 -8.83 17.78 1.56
N ALA A 25 -10.13 17.65 1.83
CA ALA A 25 -11.07 18.77 1.82
C ALA A 25 -10.90 19.64 3.08
N PRO A 26 -11.23 20.94 3.02
CA PRO A 26 -11.23 21.82 4.20
C PRO A 26 -12.41 21.47 5.11
N LEU A 27 -12.22 20.49 5.99
CA LEU A 27 -13.22 20.02 6.95
C LEU A 27 -13.06 20.68 8.32
N SER A 28 -14.14 20.69 9.10
CA SER A 28 -14.05 20.92 10.54
C SER A 28 -13.25 19.80 11.22
N GLU A 29 -12.79 20.02 12.45
CA GLU A 29 -12.11 18.99 13.24
C GLU A 29 -12.99 17.74 13.41
N GLU A 30 -14.28 17.92 13.69
CA GLU A 30 -15.25 16.82 13.78
C GLU A 30 -15.38 16.07 12.45
N GLY A 31 -15.48 16.80 11.33
CA GLY A 31 -15.54 16.20 10.00
C GLY A 31 -14.28 15.41 9.65
N MET A 32 -13.11 15.95 9.99
CA MET A 32 -11.83 15.27 9.78
C MET A 32 -11.73 13.99 10.62
N ASN A 33 -12.12 14.04 11.89
CA ASN A 33 -12.15 12.87 12.77
C ASN A 33 -13.08 11.77 12.23
N GLN A 34 -14.24 12.17 11.69
CA GLN A 34 -15.17 11.23 11.07
C GLN A 34 -14.55 10.56 9.83
N VAL A 35 -13.93 11.33 8.93
CA VAL A 35 -13.27 10.78 7.73
C VAL A 35 -12.11 9.86 8.10
N LEU A 36 -11.27 10.22 9.08
CA LEU A 36 -10.16 9.37 9.55
C LEU A 36 -10.66 8.07 10.16
N ARG A 37 -11.78 8.11 10.90
CA ARG A 37 -12.43 6.92 11.44
C ARG A 37 -12.94 6.01 10.32
N ASP A 38 -13.65 6.57 9.35
CA ASP A 38 -14.21 5.82 8.23
C ASP A 38 -13.10 5.23 7.33
N LEU A 39 -12.02 5.98 7.10
CA LEU A 39 -10.83 5.51 6.40
C LEU A 39 -10.17 4.35 7.14
N THR A 40 -9.98 4.47 8.46
CA THR A 40 -9.42 3.39 9.28
C THR A 40 -10.29 2.14 9.21
N MET A 41 -11.60 2.29 9.35
CA MET A 41 -12.55 1.17 9.26
C MET A 41 -12.51 0.51 7.89
N HIS A 42 -12.52 1.31 6.81
CA HIS A 42 -12.44 0.80 5.44
C HIS A 42 -11.15 0.02 5.21
N LEU A 43 -10.02 0.56 5.66
CA LEU A 43 -8.71 -0.08 5.57
C LEU A 43 -8.61 -1.36 6.41
N THR A 44 -9.46 -1.60 7.40
CA THR A 44 -9.50 -2.92 8.09
C THR A 44 -10.03 -4.04 7.18
N GLY A 45 -10.80 -3.70 6.15
CA GLY A 45 -11.32 -4.64 5.14
C GLY A 45 -10.26 -5.13 4.15
N ASN A 46 -10.69 -5.77 3.06
CA ASN A 46 -9.78 -6.26 2.03
C ASN A 46 -9.39 -5.13 1.07
N THR A 47 -8.35 -4.38 1.43
CA THR A 47 -7.72 -3.37 0.56
C THR A 47 -6.48 -3.97 -0.09
N VAL A 48 -6.36 -3.74 -1.41
CA VAL A 48 -5.20 -4.14 -2.21
C VAL A 48 -4.46 -2.89 -2.65
N PHE A 49 -3.14 -2.94 -2.60
CA PHE A 49 -2.25 -1.88 -3.06
C PHE A 49 -1.34 -2.40 -4.17
N ALA A 50 -1.03 -1.57 -5.15
CA ALA A 50 -0.02 -1.83 -6.16
C ALA A 50 1.34 -1.28 -5.71
N CYS A 51 2.42 -1.98 -6.04
CA CYS A 51 3.79 -1.51 -5.83
C CYS A 51 4.69 -1.97 -6.97
N ALA A 52 5.83 -1.29 -7.16
CA ALA A 52 6.88 -1.71 -8.09
C ALA A 52 8.09 -2.20 -7.29
N VAL A 53 8.49 -3.45 -7.52
CA VAL A 53 9.56 -4.11 -6.77
C VAL A 53 10.42 -4.98 -7.68
N TYR A 54 11.59 -5.35 -7.20
CA TYR A 54 12.50 -6.27 -7.87
C TYR A 54 12.46 -7.59 -7.10
N PRO A 55 11.76 -8.60 -7.62
CA PRO A 55 11.76 -9.93 -7.03
C PRO A 55 13.10 -10.61 -7.26
N LYS A 56 13.46 -11.57 -6.39
CA LYS A 56 14.57 -12.48 -6.62
C LYS A 56 14.34 -13.32 -7.88
N GLU A 57 15.41 -13.76 -8.53
CA GLU A 57 15.34 -14.49 -9.80
C GLU A 57 14.50 -15.77 -9.68
N GLU A 58 14.66 -16.53 -8.60
CA GLU A 58 13.89 -17.75 -8.32
C GLU A 58 12.39 -17.49 -8.10
N ALA A 59 12.01 -16.25 -7.79
CA ALA A 59 10.62 -15.87 -7.58
C ALA A 59 9.89 -15.46 -8.88
N LEU A 60 10.63 -15.19 -9.96
CA LEU A 60 10.05 -14.72 -11.24
C LEU A 60 9.13 -15.74 -11.91
N SER A 61 9.33 -17.03 -11.65
CA SER A 61 8.52 -18.12 -12.18
C SER A 61 7.29 -18.46 -11.34
N LYS A 62 7.18 -17.89 -10.13
CA LYS A 62 6.09 -18.16 -9.20
C LYS A 62 4.86 -17.34 -9.56
N ILE A 63 3.67 -17.91 -9.34
CA ILE A 63 2.39 -17.22 -9.53
C ILE A 63 2.19 -16.18 -8.41
N ASP A 64 2.47 -16.60 -7.18
CA ASP A 64 2.41 -15.76 -5.98
C ASP A 64 3.81 -15.71 -5.33
N ILE A 65 4.16 -14.55 -4.79
CA ILE A 65 5.41 -14.35 -4.06
C ILE A 65 5.14 -13.74 -2.67
N HIS A 66 6.08 -13.95 -1.74
CA HIS A 66 6.03 -13.39 -0.38
C HIS A 66 7.00 -12.21 -0.23
N ALA A 67 6.88 -11.44 0.86
CA ALA A 67 7.75 -10.27 1.08
C ALA A 67 9.24 -10.65 1.09
N ALA A 68 9.56 -11.85 1.58
CA ALA A 68 10.93 -12.41 1.58
C ALA A 68 11.47 -12.77 0.18
N ASP A 69 10.61 -12.85 -0.84
CA ASP A 69 10.99 -13.06 -2.23
C ASP A 69 11.36 -11.73 -2.94
N ILE A 70 11.16 -10.58 -2.29
CA ILE A 70 11.60 -9.28 -2.82
C ILE A 70 13.10 -9.13 -2.55
N GLU A 71 13.88 -8.90 -3.60
CA GLU A 71 15.32 -8.61 -3.50
C GLU A 71 15.55 -7.15 -3.10
N LYS A 72 14.84 -6.23 -3.76
CA LYS A 72 14.92 -4.79 -3.48
C LYS A 72 13.64 -4.08 -3.91
N ALA A 73 13.44 -2.88 -3.39
CA ALA A 73 12.38 -1.97 -3.79
C ALA A 73 12.93 -0.54 -3.82
N ASP A 74 12.41 0.28 -4.73
CA ASP A 74 12.66 1.72 -4.68
C ASP A 74 11.93 2.29 -3.44
N VAL A 75 12.61 3.12 -2.65
CA VAL A 75 12.04 3.79 -1.46
C VAL A 75 12.18 5.31 -1.60
N MET A 76 11.25 6.04 -0.99
CA MET A 76 11.25 7.51 -0.96
C MET A 76 11.88 8.01 0.33
N GLN A 77 12.58 9.13 0.26
CA GLN A 77 13.15 9.80 1.43
C GLN A 77 12.21 10.96 1.80
N GLY A 78 11.66 10.93 3.01
CA GLY A 78 10.84 12.02 3.54
C GLY A 78 11.67 13.20 4.04
N ASN A 79 11.01 14.34 4.25
CA ASN A 79 11.63 15.56 4.80
C ASN A 79 12.04 15.42 6.27
N ASP A 80 11.55 14.39 6.94
CA ASP A 80 11.86 13.96 8.30
C ASP A 80 13.09 13.05 8.39
N ASN A 81 13.79 12.83 7.27
CA ASN A 81 14.88 11.86 7.12
C ASN A 81 14.47 10.39 7.29
N GLU A 82 13.17 10.08 7.28
CA GLU A 82 12.69 8.70 7.23
C GLU A 82 12.57 8.18 5.79
N LYS A 83 12.58 6.86 5.65
CA LYS A 83 12.38 6.18 4.36
C LYS A 83 11.01 5.55 4.30
N TYR A 84 10.33 5.73 3.18
CA TYR A 84 8.97 5.29 2.97
C TYR A 84 8.87 4.39 1.74
N PHE A 85 8.13 3.30 1.87
CA PHE A 85 7.86 2.38 0.76
C PHE A 85 6.63 2.86 -0.02
N PRO A 86 6.78 3.26 -1.30
CA PRO A 86 5.65 3.75 -2.09
C PRO A 86 4.72 2.60 -2.47
N VAL A 87 3.44 2.77 -2.13
CA VAL A 87 2.34 1.90 -2.54
C VAL A 87 1.22 2.73 -3.13
N TYR A 88 0.39 2.13 -3.97
CA TYR A 88 -0.64 2.85 -4.73
C TYR A 88 -1.98 2.17 -4.57
N THR A 89 -3.05 2.96 -4.46
CA THR A 89 -4.41 2.42 -4.28
C THR A 89 -4.97 1.80 -5.56
N ASP A 90 -4.39 2.14 -6.71
CA ASP A 90 -4.69 1.56 -8.01
C ASP A 90 -3.48 1.67 -8.94
N ILE A 91 -3.61 1.04 -10.11
CA ILE A 91 -2.56 0.98 -11.11
C ILE A 91 -2.33 2.32 -11.81
N ASP A 92 -3.35 3.16 -11.93
CA ASP A 92 -3.24 4.43 -12.65
C ASP A 92 -2.39 5.42 -11.87
N HIS A 93 -2.54 5.49 -10.54
CA HIS A 93 -1.63 6.25 -9.68
C HIS A 93 -0.20 5.74 -9.79
N LEU A 94 0.02 4.42 -9.81
CA LEU A 94 1.35 3.84 -9.98
C LEU A 94 1.93 4.21 -11.35
N LYS A 95 1.18 4.02 -12.44
CA LYS A 95 1.62 4.32 -13.81
C LYS A 95 1.85 5.81 -14.01
N LYS A 96 1.12 6.69 -13.32
CA LYS A 96 1.36 8.14 -13.32
C LYS A 96 2.66 8.51 -12.62
N ALA A 97 2.90 7.96 -11.43
CA ALA A 97 4.12 8.21 -10.65
C ALA A 97 5.36 7.55 -11.27
N LYS A 98 5.17 6.38 -11.90
CA LYS A 98 6.22 5.60 -12.55
C LYS A 98 5.77 5.09 -13.92
N PRO A 99 5.81 5.95 -14.96
CA PRO A 99 5.37 5.59 -16.31
C PRO A 99 6.19 4.48 -16.98
N VAL A 100 7.45 4.32 -16.56
CA VAL A 100 8.38 3.32 -17.10
C VAL A 100 9.00 2.55 -15.94
N LEU A 101 8.86 1.23 -15.97
CA LEU A 101 9.54 0.32 -15.04
C LEU A 101 11.00 0.13 -15.47
N LYS A 102 11.89 0.02 -14.48
CA LYS A 102 13.29 -0.31 -14.73
C LYS A 102 13.44 -1.79 -15.08
N ILE A 103 14.56 -2.16 -15.69
CA ILE A 103 14.85 -3.57 -16.02
C ILE A 103 14.86 -4.40 -14.74
N GLY A 104 14.13 -5.52 -14.75
CA GLY A 104 14.00 -6.43 -13.60
C GLY A 104 12.99 -5.97 -12.54
N GLU A 105 12.32 -4.84 -12.76
CA GLU A 105 11.26 -4.35 -11.89
C GLU A 105 9.90 -4.81 -12.41
N PHE A 106 9.03 -5.23 -11.50
CA PHE A 106 7.69 -5.70 -11.82
C PHE A 106 6.67 -5.10 -10.85
N ILE A 107 5.44 -4.96 -11.32
CA ILE A 107 4.33 -4.53 -10.48
C ILE A 107 3.76 -5.74 -9.76
N TYR A 108 3.57 -5.61 -8.44
CA TYR A 108 2.91 -6.59 -7.61
C TYR A 108 1.74 -5.95 -6.85
N LEU A 109 0.75 -6.78 -6.55
CA LEU A 109 -0.39 -6.46 -5.72
C LEU A 109 -0.17 -7.03 -4.33
N MET A 110 -0.27 -6.15 -3.35
CA MET A 110 -0.01 -6.40 -1.94
C MET A 110 -1.26 -6.12 -1.12
N ASP A 111 -1.56 -6.97 -0.15
CA ASP A 111 -2.47 -6.61 0.93
C ASP A 111 -1.71 -5.98 2.12
N LYS A 112 -2.43 -5.66 3.19
CA LYS A 112 -1.83 -5.11 4.41
C LYS A 112 -0.82 -6.04 5.07
N GLN A 113 -1.04 -7.35 5.01
CA GLN A 113 -0.13 -8.33 5.61
C GLN A 113 1.17 -8.37 4.80
N ASP A 114 1.09 -8.39 3.47
CA ASP A 114 2.24 -8.31 2.59
C ASP A 114 3.06 -7.03 2.87
N ILE A 115 2.40 -5.87 3.06
CA ILE A 115 3.07 -4.60 3.39
C ILE A 115 3.76 -4.69 4.75
N LEU A 116 3.06 -5.20 5.77
CA LEU A 116 3.62 -5.36 7.11
C LEU A 116 4.85 -6.28 7.08
N ASP A 117 4.79 -7.40 6.36
CA ASP A 117 5.89 -8.36 6.24
C ASP A 117 7.09 -7.75 5.51
N PHE A 118 6.85 -6.94 4.48
CA PHE A 118 7.90 -6.17 3.81
C PHE A 118 8.58 -5.20 4.78
N LEU A 119 7.79 -4.43 5.54
CA LEU A 119 8.34 -3.50 6.53
C LEU A 119 9.13 -4.24 7.61
N ASN A 120 8.63 -5.37 8.13
CA ASN A 120 9.36 -6.15 9.14
C ASN A 120 10.69 -6.71 8.61
N SER A 121 10.77 -7.00 7.32
CA SER A 121 12.01 -7.45 6.67
C SER A 121 12.97 -6.30 6.33
N ASN A 122 12.51 -5.04 6.42
CA ASN A 122 13.24 -3.83 6.05
C ASN A 122 13.19 -2.78 7.17
N GLU A 123 13.92 -3.01 8.26
CA GLU A 123 13.90 -2.15 9.47
C GLU A 123 14.22 -0.67 9.21
N LYS A 124 14.97 -0.36 8.15
CA LYS A 124 15.34 1.02 7.75
C LYS A 124 14.21 1.78 7.05
N VAL A 125 13.09 1.12 6.74
CA VAL A 125 11.90 1.74 6.14
C VAL A 125 10.88 1.96 7.26
N ALA A 126 10.45 3.19 7.48
CA ALA A 126 9.59 3.55 8.61
C ALA A 126 8.14 3.10 8.40
N ALA A 127 7.59 3.37 7.21
CA ALA A 127 6.21 3.06 6.84
C ALA A 127 6.07 2.84 5.33
N ALA A 128 4.90 2.33 4.92
CA ALA A 128 4.46 2.48 3.55
C ALA A 128 3.72 3.82 3.39
N VAL A 129 3.84 4.45 2.22
CA VAL A 129 3.15 5.69 1.88
C VAL A 129 2.23 5.43 0.69
N ALA A 130 0.92 5.59 0.90
CA ALA A 130 -0.06 5.41 -0.16
C ALA A 130 -0.21 6.67 -1.01
N ASN A 131 -0.15 6.50 -2.33
CA ASN A 131 -0.21 7.55 -3.36
C ASN A 131 0.68 8.76 -2.97
N PRO A 132 2.02 8.58 -2.97
CA PRO A 132 2.95 9.61 -2.54
C PRO A 132 2.76 10.91 -3.31
N MET A 133 2.89 12.04 -2.63
CA MET A 133 2.67 13.41 -3.14
C MET A 133 1.22 13.77 -3.49
N GLU A 134 0.29 12.81 -3.44
CA GLU A 134 -1.13 13.06 -3.71
C GLU A 134 -1.99 12.86 -2.46
N ASP A 135 -1.81 11.74 -1.77
CA ASP A 135 -2.47 11.45 -0.51
C ASP A 135 -1.47 11.47 0.65
N ASP A 136 -0.28 10.91 0.51
CA ASP A 136 0.68 10.81 1.61
C ASP A 136 0.08 10.15 2.87
N LEU A 137 -0.78 9.14 2.67
CA LEU A 137 -1.28 8.34 3.78
C LEU A 137 -0.18 7.37 4.23
N LEU A 138 0.35 7.61 5.43
CA LEU A 138 1.36 6.76 6.05
C LEU A 138 0.71 5.55 6.75
N LEU A 139 1.23 4.37 6.44
CA LEU A 139 0.82 3.08 6.99
C LEU A 139 1.98 2.51 7.82
N TYR A 140 2.02 2.85 9.10
CA TYR A 140 3.05 2.37 10.03
C TYR A 140 2.81 0.91 10.44
N ARG A 141 3.87 0.21 10.86
CA ARG A 141 3.81 -1.19 11.32
C ARG A 141 2.71 -1.43 12.36
N MET A 142 2.67 -0.61 13.41
CA MET A 142 1.68 -0.72 14.48
C MET A 142 0.24 -0.50 13.97
N GLN A 143 0.04 0.44 13.05
CA GLN A 143 -1.28 0.69 12.47
C GLN A 143 -1.72 -0.50 11.61
N LEU A 144 -0.82 -1.03 10.77
CA LEU A 144 -1.08 -2.22 9.96
C LEU A 144 -1.43 -3.42 10.83
N GLN A 145 -0.64 -3.68 11.88
CA GLN A 145 -0.91 -4.75 12.85
C GLN A 145 -2.31 -4.63 13.47
N ASN A 146 -2.66 -3.43 13.94
CA ASN A 146 -3.98 -3.17 14.54
C ASN A 146 -5.11 -3.37 13.52
N MET A 147 -4.98 -2.84 12.31
CA MET A 147 -5.99 -2.99 11.26
C MET A 147 -6.19 -4.45 10.84
N ILE A 148 -5.10 -5.21 10.73
CA ILE A 148 -5.14 -6.65 10.41
C ILE A 148 -5.85 -7.41 11.53
N GLN A 149 -5.53 -7.12 12.79
CA GLN A 149 -6.15 -7.77 13.94
C GLN A 149 -7.66 -7.48 14.00
N ILE A 150 -8.07 -6.22 13.86
CA ILE A 150 -9.47 -5.80 13.85
C ILE A 150 -10.25 -6.47 12.71
N GLY A 151 -9.65 -6.52 11.50
CA GLY A 151 -10.25 -7.16 10.34
C GLY A 151 -10.50 -8.66 10.58
N ARG A 152 -9.53 -9.37 11.18
CA ARG A 152 -9.68 -10.79 11.55
C ARG A 152 -10.77 -11.01 12.61
N ASP A 153 -10.86 -10.13 13.60
CA ASP A 153 -11.86 -10.26 14.67
C ASP A 153 -13.28 -9.96 14.18
N SER A 154 -13.41 -9.10 13.18
CA SER A 154 -14.70 -8.77 12.55
C SER A 154 -15.23 -9.89 11.65
N GLN A 155 -14.35 -10.71 11.06
CA GLN A 155 -14.73 -11.87 10.23
C GLN A 155 -15.14 -13.11 11.05
N LYS A 156 -14.86 -13.14 12.34
CA LYS A 156 -15.20 -14.25 13.25
C LYS A 156 -16.58 -14.09 13.92
N ARG A 157 -17.24 -12.94 13.74
CA ARG A 157 -18.57 -12.64 14.27
C ARG A 157 -19.63 -12.86 13.21
#